data_AF-A0A2R6J675-F1
#
_entry.id   AF-A0A2R6J675-F1
#
_cell.length_a   1.000
_cell.length_b   1.000
_cell.length_c   1.000
_cell.angle_alpha   90.00
_cell.angle_beta   90.00
_cell.angle_gamma   90.00
#
_symmetry.space_group_name_H-M   'P 1'
#
loop_
_entity.id
_entity.type
_entity.pdbx_description
1 polymer ?
#
loop_
_entity_poly.entity_id
_entity_poly.type
_entity_poly.pdbx_seq_one_letter_code
_entity_poly.pdbx_strand_id
1 'polypeptide(L)'
;MPTVRVRDWTKERIEAIRDAESHSSHDSVIKSLLKDRRLARQVELAGETTAEPAAPPTAEATESAVSGLTVLDELDRPENGVLFLWCPNCENEIAHVTVSSPISVDAFEIECQQCLTQLDQHALVAIDLSYPIEERLVDGTLVDDLRACVIDYWDRTLREASTATVAASEGGENERTVDAAVDRLVWRIDRYAREFGWEWPTDVPIVAFEVDGTYVDTRTDERFAVVERLSNNRTDVDSYRIRRFPADDDTGSAPGTDRTDDDRGRVETIDPGTVAELVLERAVRRVA
;
A
#
# COMPACT_ATOMS: atom_id res chain seq x y z
N MET A 1 35.42 -13.48 -20.60
CA MET A 1 34.57 -14.13 -19.56
C MET A 1 33.15 -14.12 -20.06
N PRO A 2 32.38 -15.21 -19.94
CA PRO A 2 31.07 -15.30 -20.56
C PRO A 2 30.12 -14.33 -19.84
N THR A 3 29.59 -13.38 -20.59
CA THR A 3 28.54 -12.43 -20.18
C THR A 3 27.23 -13.19 -19.99
N VAL A 4 27.10 -13.89 -18.86
CA VAL A 4 25.84 -14.53 -18.47
C VAL A 4 24.89 -13.44 -17.97
N ARG A 5 23.69 -13.36 -18.54
CA ARG A 5 22.69 -12.32 -18.22
C ARG A 5 22.09 -12.62 -16.84
N VAL A 6 21.79 -11.55 -16.09
CA VAL A 6 21.29 -11.60 -14.69
C VAL A 6 20.03 -12.46 -14.51
N ARG A 7 19.27 -12.68 -15.59
CA ARG A 7 18.09 -13.56 -15.61
C ARG A 7 18.40 -15.06 -15.42
N ASP A 8 19.65 -15.49 -15.49
CA ASP A 8 20.05 -16.90 -15.39
C ASP A 8 20.72 -17.26 -14.04
N TRP A 9 20.67 -16.35 -13.05
CA TRP A 9 21.46 -16.51 -11.82
C TRP A 9 20.63 -17.13 -10.69
N THR A 10 20.71 -18.45 -10.58
CA THR A 10 20.12 -19.20 -9.47
C THR A 10 20.97 -19.11 -8.20
N LYS A 11 20.38 -19.43 -7.04
CA LYS A 11 21.05 -19.48 -5.72
C LYS A 11 22.36 -20.27 -5.75
N GLU A 12 22.38 -21.41 -6.44
CA GLU A 12 23.58 -22.25 -6.55
C GLU A 12 24.72 -21.52 -7.27
N ARG A 13 24.39 -20.59 -8.18
CA ARG A 13 25.37 -19.81 -8.92
C ARG A 13 26.01 -18.72 -8.07
N ILE A 14 25.22 -18.05 -7.22
CA ILE A 14 25.72 -17.01 -6.30
C ILE A 14 26.61 -17.63 -5.22
N GLU A 15 26.22 -18.79 -4.68
CA GLU A 15 27.04 -19.55 -3.72
C GLU A 15 28.34 -20.03 -4.36
N ALA A 16 28.29 -20.54 -5.60
CA ALA A 16 29.49 -20.95 -6.33
C ALA A 16 30.48 -19.79 -6.58
N ILE A 17 29.99 -18.58 -6.84
CA ILE A 17 30.85 -17.39 -7.02
C ILE A 17 31.43 -16.93 -5.67
N ARG A 18 30.64 -16.93 -4.60
CA ARG A 18 31.13 -16.61 -3.24
C ARG A 18 32.30 -17.50 -2.85
N ASP A 19 32.15 -18.80 -3.06
CA ASP A 19 33.14 -19.79 -2.65
C ASP A 19 34.37 -19.77 -3.58
N ALA A 20 34.19 -19.52 -4.88
CA ALA A 20 35.30 -19.41 -5.84
C ALA A 20 36.13 -18.12 -5.66
N GLU A 21 35.48 -17.00 -5.33
CA GLU A 21 36.13 -15.69 -5.20
C GLU A 21 36.43 -15.29 -3.75
N SER A 22 36.15 -16.20 -2.79
CA SER A 22 36.43 -16.01 -1.36
C SER A 22 35.80 -14.74 -0.75
N HIS A 23 34.60 -14.39 -1.21
CA HIS A 23 33.85 -13.26 -0.67
C HIS A 23 33.34 -13.60 0.73
N SER A 24 33.46 -12.64 1.67
CA SER A 24 33.01 -12.84 3.06
C SER A 24 31.49 -12.89 3.23
N SER A 25 30.75 -12.41 2.24
CA SER A 25 29.28 -12.36 2.24
C SER A 25 28.73 -12.35 0.82
N HIS A 26 27.47 -12.76 0.66
CA HIS A 26 26.76 -12.64 -0.62
C HIS A 26 26.63 -11.17 -1.06
N ASP A 27 26.53 -10.23 -0.13
CA ASP A 27 26.54 -8.78 -0.41
C ASP A 27 27.84 -8.33 -1.11
N SER A 28 29.00 -8.89 -0.71
CA SER A 28 30.28 -8.60 -1.37
C SER A 28 30.35 -9.16 -2.79
N VAL A 29 29.78 -10.36 -3.00
CA VAL A 29 29.63 -10.98 -4.32
C VAL A 29 28.77 -10.10 -5.22
N ILE A 30 27.58 -9.71 -4.74
CA ILE A 30 26.62 -8.92 -5.50
C ILE A 30 27.21 -7.55 -5.84
N LYS A 31 27.86 -6.87 -4.89
CA LYS A 31 28.56 -5.59 -5.16
C LYS A 31 29.68 -5.73 -6.18
N SER A 32 30.45 -6.80 -6.14
CA SER A 32 31.50 -7.09 -7.13
C SER A 32 30.90 -7.33 -8.51
N LEU A 33 29.86 -8.15 -8.61
CA LEU A 33 29.18 -8.47 -9.86
C LEU A 33 28.47 -7.25 -10.47
N LEU A 34 27.88 -6.37 -9.65
CA LEU A 34 27.29 -5.12 -10.07
C LEU A 34 28.35 -4.12 -10.58
N LYS A 35 29.54 -4.11 -9.95
CA LYS A 35 30.68 -3.31 -10.42
C LYS A 35 31.22 -3.81 -11.77
N ASP A 36 31.29 -5.12 -11.96
CA ASP A 36 31.67 -5.73 -13.24
C ASP A 36 30.64 -5.43 -14.33
N ARG A 37 29.34 -5.37 -13.99
CA ARG A 37 28.29 -4.90 -14.90
C ARG A 37 28.44 -3.43 -15.26
N ARG A 38 28.89 -2.56 -14.35
CA ARG A 38 29.18 -1.15 -14.66
C ARG A 38 30.32 -1.03 -15.68
N LEU A 39 31.35 -1.87 -15.55
CA LEU A 39 32.44 -1.95 -16.52
C LEU A 39 31.97 -2.54 -17.86
N ALA A 40 31.13 -3.57 -17.84
CA ALA A 40 30.58 -4.18 -19.04
C ALA A 40 29.59 -3.25 -19.79
N ARG A 41 28.73 -2.52 -19.07
CA ARG A 41 27.81 -1.51 -19.65
C ARG A 41 28.55 -0.32 -20.23
N GLN A 42 29.67 0.11 -19.62
CA GLN A 42 30.55 1.12 -20.20
C GLN A 42 31.20 0.65 -21.50
N VAL A 43 31.35 -0.66 -21.69
CA VAL A 43 31.83 -1.28 -22.94
C VAL A 43 30.69 -1.53 -23.93
N GLU A 44 29.48 -1.85 -23.49
CA GLU A 44 28.28 -2.04 -24.34
C GLU A 44 27.74 -0.72 -24.90
N LEU A 45 27.94 0.43 -24.24
CA LEU A 45 27.68 1.77 -24.80
C LEU A 45 28.55 2.11 -26.02
N ALA A 46 29.53 1.26 -26.37
CA ALA A 46 30.34 1.36 -27.58
C ALA A 46 29.98 0.31 -28.66
N GLY A 47 28.97 -0.55 -28.44
CA GLY A 47 28.62 -1.64 -29.35
C GLY A 47 27.17 -2.08 -29.22
N GLU A 48 26.33 -1.52 -30.08
CA GLU A 48 24.89 -1.74 -30.10
C GLU A 48 24.47 -3.16 -30.57
N THR A 49 23.36 -3.64 -29.98
CA THR A 49 22.35 -4.60 -30.50
C THR A 49 22.53 -6.10 -30.20
N THR A 50 21.54 -6.70 -29.50
CA THR A 50 20.61 -7.75 -29.99
C THR A 50 19.67 -8.24 -28.87
N ALA A 51 18.36 -8.17 -29.13
CA ALA A 51 17.28 -8.68 -28.27
C ALA A 51 16.75 -10.04 -28.79
N GLU A 52 16.40 -10.95 -27.88
CA GLU A 52 15.70 -12.23 -28.11
C GLU A 52 14.76 -12.51 -26.91
N PRO A 53 13.74 -13.40 -27.02
CA PRO A 53 12.41 -13.20 -26.46
C PRO A 53 12.18 -13.85 -25.09
N ALA A 54 11.19 -13.33 -24.35
CA ALA A 54 10.79 -13.79 -23.03
C ALA A 54 9.89 -15.04 -23.07
N ALA A 55 10.09 -15.95 -22.11
CA ALA A 55 9.30 -17.15 -21.85
C ALA A 55 8.03 -16.82 -21.02
N PRO A 56 7.01 -17.71 -20.97
CA PRO A 56 5.63 -17.34 -20.67
C PRO A 56 5.36 -17.15 -19.17
N PRO A 57 4.34 -16.35 -18.81
CA PRO A 57 4.00 -16.04 -17.42
C PRO A 57 3.35 -17.25 -16.73
N THR A 58 3.69 -17.46 -15.46
CA THR A 58 3.14 -18.54 -14.63
C THR A 58 2.15 -17.95 -13.61
N ALA A 59 0.94 -18.52 -13.60
CA ALA A 59 -0.11 -18.49 -12.58
C ALA A 59 -0.27 -17.22 -11.72
N GLU A 60 -1.25 -16.39 -12.10
CA GLU A 60 -2.09 -15.47 -11.29
C GLU A 60 -1.57 -15.19 -9.86
N ALA A 61 -0.46 -14.47 -9.77
CA ALA A 61 -0.20 -13.63 -8.61
C ALA A 61 -1.24 -12.51 -8.64
N THR A 62 -1.85 -12.19 -7.51
CA THR A 62 -2.66 -10.98 -7.35
C THR A 62 -1.83 -9.82 -7.90
N GLU A 63 -2.26 -9.23 -9.02
CA GLU A 63 -1.43 -8.26 -9.75
C GLU A 63 -1.26 -7.01 -8.90
N SER A 64 -0.16 -6.97 -8.13
CA SER A 64 0.30 -5.78 -7.42
C SER A 64 0.44 -4.62 -8.40
N ALA A 65 0.04 -3.42 -7.98
CA ALA A 65 0.14 -2.21 -8.79
C ALA A 65 1.58 -1.94 -9.29
N VAL A 66 2.60 -2.43 -8.58
CA VAL A 66 4.01 -2.28 -8.96
C VAL A 66 4.68 -3.65 -9.07
N SER A 67 5.07 -4.02 -10.29
CA SER A 67 5.74 -5.29 -10.56
C SER A 67 7.05 -5.41 -9.76
N GLY A 68 7.22 -6.53 -9.05
CA GLY A 68 8.39 -6.81 -8.22
C GLY A 68 8.32 -6.28 -6.79
N LEU A 69 7.23 -5.60 -6.41
CA LEU A 69 6.93 -5.19 -5.03
C LEU A 69 5.70 -5.92 -4.51
N THR A 70 5.76 -6.37 -3.26
CA THR A 70 4.64 -7.06 -2.60
C THR A 70 4.67 -6.75 -1.11
N VAL A 71 3.52 -6.53 -0.48
CA VAL A 71 3.43 -6.40 0.98
C VAL A 71 3.70 -7.76 1.63
N LEU A 72 4.42 -7.78 2.75
CA LEU A 72 4.90 -9.02 3.38
C LEU A 72 3.78 -10.03 3.69
N ASP A 73 2.58 -9.56 4.04
CA ASP A 73 1.38 -10.38 4.29
C ASP A 73 0.94 -11.23 3.09
N GLU A 74 1.21 -10.77 1.86
CA GLU A 74 0.79 -11.45 0.62
C GLU A 74 1.86 -12.38 0.05
N LEU A 75 3.02 -12.44 0.71
CA LEU A 75 4.16 -13.16 0.18
C LEU A 75 4.04 -14.67 0.46
N ASP A 76 3.74 -15.45 -0.58
CA ASP A 76 3.70 -16.93 -0.51
C ASP A 76 4.96 -17.57 -1.12
N ARG A 77 5.28 -17.21 -2.36
CA ARG A 77 6.37 -17.84 -3.15
C ARG A 77 7.26 -16.79 -3.81
N PRO A 78 8.31 -16.32 -3.11
CA PRO A 78 9.29 -15.45 -3.75
C PRO A 78 9.99 -16.18 -4.89
N GLU A 79 10.15 -15.51 -6.03
CA GLU A 79 10.66 -16.14 -7.27
C GLU A 79 12.09 -16.68 -7.09
N ASN A 80 12.89 -16.02 -6.26
CA ASN A 80 14.32 -16.29 -6.13
C ASN A 80 14.77 -16.69 -4.71
N GLY A 81 13.83 -16.84 -3.77
CA GLY A 81 14.12 -17.19 -2.37
C GLY A 81 14.95 -16.16 -1.60
N VAL A 82 15.17 -14.97 -2.17
CA VAL A 82 15.86 -13.84 -1.56
C VAL A 82 14.96 -12.62 -1.68
N LEU A 83 14.76 -11.92 -0.57
CA LEU A 83 13.86 -10.78 -0.47
C LEU A 83 14.51 -9.69 0.37
N PHE A 84 14.19 -8.45 0.01
CA PHE A 84 14.60 -7.26 0.75
C PHE A 84 13.36 -6.64 1.37
N LEU A 85 13.35 -6.44 2.69
CA LEU A 85 12.26 -5.77 3.40
C LEU A 85 12.57 -4.29 3.52
N TRP A 86 11.64 -3.43 3.11
CA TRP A 86 11.83 -1.98 3.06
C TRP A 86 10.76 -1.23 3.85
N CYS A 87 11.19 -0.13 4.47
CA CYS A 87 10.29 0.82 5.10
C CYS A 87 9.67 1.73 4.03
N PRO A 88 8.34 1.73 3.86
CA PRO A 88 7.69 2.57 2.86
C PRO A 88 7.67 4.05 3.26
N ASN A 89 7.98 4.38 4.52
CA ASN A 89 7.92 5.76 5.03
C ASN A 89 9.22 6.55 4.82
N CYS A 90 10.38 5.88 4.82
CA CYS A 90 11.68 6.57 4.74
C CYS A 90 12.69 5.90 3.81
N GLU A 91 12.24 4.94 2.99
CA GLU A 91 13.07 4.17 2.06
C GLU A 91 14.24 3.43 2.76
N ASN A 92 14.19 3.25 4.08
CA ASN A 92 15.26 2.52 4.76
C ASN A 92 15.04 1.02 4.59
N GLU A 93 16.09 0.34 4.13
CA GLU A 93 16.14 -1.11 4.10
C GLU A 93 16.18 -1.67 5.53
N ILE A 94 15.26 -2.57 5.82
CA ILE A 94 15.07 -3.16 7.15
C ILE A 94 15.86 -4.46 7.30
N ALA A 95 15.75 -5.36 6.32
CA ALA A 95 16.38 -6.67 6.39
C ALA A 95 16.55 -7.32 5.01
N HIS A 96 17.55 -8.20 4.92
CA HIS A 96 17.69 -9.19 3.85
C HIS A 96 17.26 -10.55 4.39
N VAL A 97 16.34 -11.21 3.71
CA VAL A 97 15.85 -12.51 4.13
C VAL A 97 16.04 -13.51 3.00
N THR A 98 16.70 -14.62 3.32
CA THR A 98 16.70 -15.80 2.45
C THR A 98 15.69 -16.79 2.99
N VAL A 99 14.72 -17.17 2.16
CA VAL A 99 13.63 -18.04 2.56
C VAL A 99 13.54 -19.25 1.65
N SER A 100 12.96 -20.32 2.18
CA SER A 100 12.57 -21.50 1.42
C SER A 100 11.08 -21.40 1.13
N SER A 101 10.68 -21.57 -0.13
CA SER A 101 9.27 -21.51 -0.54
C SER A 101 8.54 -22.83 -0.27
N PRO A 102 7.25 -22.80 0.12
CA PRO A 102 6.43 -21.63 0.42
C PRO A 102 6.72 -21.04 1.80
N ILE A 103 6.41 -19.75 1.98
CA ILE A 103 6.46 -19.09 3.28
C ILE A 103 5.06 -18.69 3.74
N SER A 104 4.86 -18.65 5.05
CA SER A 104 3.68 -18.09 5.69
C SER A 104 4.13 -17.26 6.88
N VAL A 105 3.66 -16.02 6.95
CA VAL A 105 3.98 -15.08 8.04
C VAL A 105 2.70 -14.79 8.79
N ASP A 106 2.53 -15.39 9.98
CA ASP A 106 1.33 -15.16 10.80
C ASP A 106 1.36 -13.79 11.49
N ALA A 107 2.55 -13.36 11.91
CA ALA A 107 2.78 -12.06 12.52
C ALA A 107 4.25 -11.67 12.37
N PHE A 108 4.50 -10.41 12.04
CA PHE A 108 5.83 -9.81 11.99
C PHE A 108 5.73 -8.38 12.48
N GLU A 109 6.57 -7.97 13.43
CA GLU A 109 6.58 -6.62 13.96
C GLU A 109 8.03 -6.13 14.14
N ILE A 110 8.30 -4.92 13.67
CA ILE A 110 9.62 -4.28 13.80
C ILE A 110 9.48 -2.75 13.85
N GLU A 111 10.42 -2.08 14.49
CA GLU A 111 10.53 -0.62 14.44
C GLU A 111 11.64 -0.21 13.47
N CYS A 112 11.33 0.67 12.52
CA CYS A 112 12.33 1.22 11.60
C CYS A 112 13.38 2.03 12.37
N GLN A 113 14.65 1.66 12.26
CA GLN A 113 15.72 2.32 13.00
C GLN A 113 16.02 3.75 12.50
N GLN A 114 15.52 4.14 11.33
CA GLN A 114 15.75 5.46 10.74
C GLN A 114 14.63 6.46 11.09
N CYS A 115 13.37 6.09 10.86
CA CYS A 115 12.23 6.99 11.12
C CYS A 115 11.43 6.63 12.38
N LEU A 116 11.77 5.56 13.09
CA LEU A 116 11.08 5.05 14.29
C LEU A 116 9.61 4.66 14.06
N THR A 117 9.20 4.55 12.80
CA THR A 117 7.88 4.04 12.42
C THR A 117 7.76 2.57 12.81
N GLN A 118 6.64 2.21 13.46
CA GLN A 118 6.29 0.81 13.71
C GLN A 118 5.79 0.18 12.41
N LEU A 119 6.33 -0.98 12.07
CA LEU A 119 6.05 -1.71 10.84
C LEU A 119 5.64 -3.13 11.18
N ASP A 120 4.61 -3.64 10.51
CA ASP A 120 4.20 -5.04 10.58
C ASP A 120 4.13 -5.68 9.20
N GLN A 121 3.61 -6.92 9.12
CA GLN A 121 3.44 -7.62 7.84
C GLN A 121 2.55 -6.88 6.83
N HIS A 122 1.68 -5.97 7.26
CA HIS A 122 0.78 -5.21 6.39
C HIS A 122 1.37 -3.88 5.89
N ALA A 123 2.53 -3.49 6.42
CA ALA A 123 3.23 -2.25 6.08
C ALA A 123 4.61 -2.47 5.46
N LEU A 124 5.24 -3.62 5.72
CA LEU A 124 6.54 -3.94 5.13
C LEU A 124 6.39 -4.34 3.67
N VAL A 125 7.19 -3.72 2.83
CA VAL A 125 7.26 -4.06 1.41
C VAL A 125 8.45 -4.98 1.19
N ALA A 126 8.16 -6.16 0.65
CA ALA A 126 9.15 -7.08 0.11
C ALA A 126 9.44 -6.73 -1.35
N ILE A 127 10.72 -6.58 -1.66
CA ILE A 127 11.23 -6.29 -3.00
C ILE A 127 11.88 -7.56 -3.55
N ASP A 128 11.43 -8.02 -4.73
CA ASP A 128 12.09 -9.08 -5.49
C ASP A 128 13.30 -8.52 -6.26
N LEU A 129 14.26 -9.39 -6.58
CA LEU A 129 15.40 -9.12 -7.44
C LEU A 129 15.02 -8.61 -8.85
N SER A 130 13.78 -8.84 -9.30
CA SER A 130 13.29 -8.33 -10.57
C SER A 130 13.01 -6.82 -10.56
N TYR A 131 12.83 -6.22 -9.38
CA TYR A 131 12.56 -4.78 -9.24
C TYR A 131 13.84 -3.95 -9.41
N PRO A 132 13.83 -2.86 -10.21
CA PRO A 132 15.01 -2.06 -10.53
C PRO A 132 15.38 -1.08 -9.41
N ILE A 133 15.74 -1.61 -8.23
CA ILE A 133 15.90 -0.82 -7.01
C ILE A 133 16.97 0.29 -7.13
N GLU A 134 18.10 0.02 -7.78
CA GLU A 134 19.17 1.02 -7.87
C GLU A 134 18.80 2.19 -8.77
N GLU A 135 18.02 1.95 -9.83
CA GLU A 135 17.51 3.01 -10.70
C GLU A 135 16.55 3.90 -9.91
N ARG A 136 15.62 3.29 -9.17
CA ARG A 136 14.62 3.98 -8.35
C ARG A 136 15.22 4.78 -7.21
N LEU A 137 16.29 4.28 -6.58
CA LEU A 137 17.07 5.02 -5.58
C LEU A 137 17.79 6.24 -6.18
N VAL A 138 18.34 6.11 -7.39
CA VAL A 138 19.03 7.22 -8.08
C VAL A 138 18.02 8.28 -8.52
N ASP A 139 16.87 7.85 -9.01
CA ASP A 139 15.81 8.73 -9.47
C ASP A 139 14.99 9.35 -8.32
N GLY A 140 15.17 8.83 -7.09
CA GLY A 140 14.46 9.30 -5.90
C GLY A 140 12.96 8.98 -5.93
N THR A 141 12.56 7.91 -6.63
CA THR A 141 11.15 7.50 -6.79
C THR A 141 10.82 6.22 -6.03
N LEU A 142 11.74 5.71 -5.20
CA LEU A 142 11.52 4.46 -4.48
C LEU A 142 10.39 4.60 -3.45
N VAL A 143 10.36 5.68 -2.67
CA VAL A 143 9.30 5.92 -1.67
C VAL A 143 7.92 5.92 -2.30
N ASP A 144 7.79 6.49 -3.50
CA ASP A 144 6.51 6.57 -4.21
C ASP A 144 6.03 5.18 -4.61
N ASP A 145 6.93 4.34 -5.15
CA ASP A 145 6.62 2.96 -5.50
C ASP A 145 6.28 2.11 -4.25
N LEU A 146 7.03 2.26 -3.16
CA LEU A 146 6.78 1.55 -1.89
C LEU A 146 5.43 1.95 -1.29
N ARG A 147 5.13 3.25 -1.29
CA ARG A 147 3.86 3.81 -0.81
C ARG A 147 2.70 3.33 -1.68
N ALA A 148 2.86 3.37 -3.01
CA ALA A 148 1.85 2.86 -3.93
C ALA A 148 1.55 1.38 -3.70
N CYS A 149 2.57 0.56 -3.42
CA CYS A 149 2.41 -0.86 -3.10
C CYS A 149 1.56 -1.07 -1.83
N VAL A 150 1.81 -0.31 -0.76
CA VAL A 150 1.04 -0.42 0.50
C VAL A 150 -0.39 0.10 0.32
N ILE A 151 -0.58 1.18 -0.44
CA ILE A 151 -1.92 1.72 -0.72
C ILE A 151 -2.74 0.74 -1.56
N ASP A 152 -2.15 0.15 -2.60
CA ASP A 152 -2.78 -0.87 -3.44
C ASP A 152 -3.21 -2.09 -2.62
N TYR A 153 -2.31 -2.59 -1.76
CA TYR A 153 -2.62 -3.66 -0.82
C TYR A 153 -3.89 -3.35 -0.01
N TRP A 154 -3.93 -2.22 0.67
CA TRP A 154 -5.08 -1.84 1.49
C TRP A 154 -6.35 -1.62 0.67
N ASP A 155 -6.27 -1.04 -0.52
CA ASP A 155 -7.41 -0.87 -1.41
C ASP A 155 -8.01 -2.21 -1.84
N ARG A 156 -7.16 -3.20 -2.16
CA ARG A 156 -7.58 -4.57 -2.47
C ARG A 156 -8.17 -5.27 -1.25
N THR A 157 -7.52 -5.20 -0.08
CA THR A 157 -8.05 -5.79 1.16
C THR A 157 -9.43 -5.23 1.52
N LEU A 158 -9.63 -3.91 1.39
CA LEU A 158 -10.94 -3.28 1.62
C LEU A 158 -11.99 -3.76 0.63
N ARG A 159 -11.64 -3.88 -0.66
CA ARG A 159 -12.54 -4.37 -1.70
C ARG A 159 -12.98 -5.82 -1.45
N GLU A 160 -12.05 -6.67 -1.03
CA GLU A 160 -12.32 -8.06 -0.66
C GLU A 160 -13.22 -8.16 0.56
N ALA A 161 -12.93 -7.38 1.62
CA ALA A 161 -13.77 -7.32 2.82
C ALA A 161 -15.19 -6.83 2.52
N SER A 162 -15.33 -5.82 1.66
CA SER A 162 -16.63 -5.31 1.20
C SER A 162 -17.44 -6.39 0.49
N THR A 163 -16.81 -7.12 -0.43
CA THR A 163 -17.43 -8.22 -1.18
C THR A 163 -17.85 -9.38 -0.24
N ALA A 164 -16.99 -9.74 0.71
CA ALA A 164 -17.27 -10.78 1.69
C ALA A 164 -18.45 -10.41 2.60
N THR A 165 -18.55 -9.14 3.00
CA THR A 165 -19.65 -8.64 3.84
C THR A 165 -21.00 -8.77 3.14
N VAL A 166 -21.07 -8.35 1.86
CA VAL A 166 -22.29 -8.52 1.04
C VAL A 166 -22.70 -9.99 0.95
N ALA A 167 -21.75 -10.90 0.71
CA ALA A 167 -22.03 -12.33 0.64
C ALA A 167 -22.52 -12.92 1.98
N ALA A 168 -21.96 -12.46 3.11
CA ALA A 168 -22.36 -12.91 4.45
C ALA A 168 -23.77 -12.46 4.83
N SER A 169 -24.17 -11.23 4.46
CA SER A 169 -25.52 -10.70 4.66
C SER A 169 -26.59 -11.48 3.91
N GLU A 170 -26.26 -12.04 2.74
CA GLU A 170 -27.15 -12.93 1.98
C GLU A 170 -27.18 -14.37 2.53
N GLY A 171 -26.10 -14.82 3.17
CA GLY A 171 -25.91 -16.17 3.69
C GLY A 171 -26.43 -16.44 5.11
N GLY A 172 -26.89 -15.41 5.84
CA GLY A 172 -27.40 -15.54 7.21
C GLY A 172 -26.31 -15.80 8.25
N GLU A 173 -25.06 -15.49 7.94
CA GLU A 173 -23.97 -15.51 8.92
C GLU A 173 -24.14 -14.38 9.95
N ASN A 174 -23.46 -14.50 11.08
CA ASN A 174 -23.68 -13.66 12.25
C ASN A 174 -23.11 -12.25 12.01
N GLU A 175 -23.93 -11.36 11.43
CA GLU A 175 -23.67 -9.95 11.04
C GLU A 175 -22.68 -9.22 11.98
N ARG A 176 -22.88 -9.33 13.31
CA ARG A 176 -22.00 -8.73 14.34
C ARG A 176 -20.53 -9.15 14.31
N THR A 177 -20.22 -10.34 13.80
CA THR A 177 -18.83 -10.83 13.73
C THR A 177 -18.09 -10.22 12.54
N VAL A 178 -18.83 -9.98 11.45
CA VAL A 178 -18.35 -9.33 10.24
C VAL A 178 -18.13 -7.85 10.53
N ASP A 179 -19.08 -7.18 11.17
CA ASP A 179 -18.96 -5.77 11.60
C ASP A 179 -17.69 -5.54 12.43
N ALA A 180 -17.45 -6.37 13.45
CA ALA A 180 -16.26 -6.24 14.29
C ALA A 180 -14.94 -6.53 13.55
N ALA A 181 -14.96 -7.30 12.46
CA ALA A 181 -13.78 -7.51 11.62
C ALA A 181 -13.52 -6.30 10.72
N VAL A 182 -14.59 -5.71 10.17
CA VAL A 182 -14.55 -4.49 9.36
C VAL A 182 -14.06 -3.31 10.18
N ASP A 183 -14.61 -3.08 11.37
CA ASP A 183 -14.19 -1.99 12.27
C ASP A 183 -12.68 -2.06 12.56
N ARG A 184 -12.18 -3.26 12.82
CA ARG A 184 -10.74 -3.51 13.04
C ARG A 184 -9.90 -3.25 11.80
N LEU A 185 -10.40 -3.59 10.62
CA LEU A 185 -9.72 -3.33 9.35
C LEU A 185 -9.62 -1.81 9.12
N VAL A 186 -10.74 -1.10 9.17
CA VAL A 186 -10.79 0.37 8.98
C VAL A 186 -9.91 1.08 10.00
N TRP A 187 -9.99 0.68 11.28
CA TRP A 187 -9.13 1.21 12.34
C TRP A 187 -7.63 1.00 12.05
N ARG A 188 -7.23 -0.19 11.58
CA ARG A 188 -5.82 -0.49 11.28
C ARG A 188 -5.29 0.39 10.16
N ILE A 189 -6.09 0.63 9.13
CA ILE A 189 -5.69 1.47 8.00
C ILE A 189 -5.62 2.95 8.40
N ASP A 190 -6.59 3.44 9.17
CA ASP A 190 -6.56 4.80 9.75
C ASP A 190 -5.30 5.01 10.60
N ARG A 191 -4.93 4.02 11.41
CA ARG A 191 -3.68 4.05 12.19
C ARG A 191 -2.46 4.21 11.27
N TYR A 192 -2.36 3.45 10.19
CA TYR A 192 -1.24 3.55 9.25
C TYR A 192 -1.17 4.89 8.53
N ALA A 193 -2.31 5.38 8.03
CA ALA A 193 -2.36 6.68 7.38
C ALA A 193 -1.85 7.80 8.31
N ARG A 194 -2.21 7.74 9.61
CA ARG A 194 -1.76 8.69 10.62
C ARG A 194 -0.29 8.51 11.00
N GLU A 195 0.16 7.28 11.23
CA GLU A 195 1.54 6.99 11.65
C GLU A 195 2.55 7.34 10.55
N PHE A 196 2.18 7.17 9.28
CA PHE A 196 3.03 7.53 8.15
C PHE A 196 2.89 8.99 7.74
N GLY A 197 1.79 9.65 8.10
CA GLY A 197 1.52 11.04 7.71
C GLY A 197 1.38 11.20 6.19
N TRP A 198 0.92 10.16 5.50
CA TRP A 198 0.74 10.17 4.06
C TRP A 198 -0.56 10.89 3.68
N GLU A 199 -0.50 11.68 2.60
CA GLU A 199 -1.70 12.18 1.95
C GLU A 199 -2.41 11.03 1.22
N TRP A 200 -3.58 10.60 1.68
CA TRP A 200 -4.26 9.48 1.03
C TRP A 200 -4.76 9.88 -0.37
N PRO A 201 -4.55 9.05 -1.42
CA PRO A 201 -5.04 9.37 -2.76
C PRO A 201 -6.56 9.53 -2.78
N THR A 202 -7.06 10.51 -3.57
CA THR A 202 -8.50 10.84 -3.63
C THR A 202 -9.33 9.85 -4.44
N ASP A 203 -8.67 9.05 -5.27
CA ASP A 203 -9.23 8.00 -6.12
C ASP A 203 -9.33 6.63 -5.42
N VAL A 204 -8.74 6.53 -4.22
CA VAL A 204 -8.87 5.39 -3.31
C VAL A 204 -9.88 5.77 -2.22
N PRO A 205 -10.72 4.84 -1.71
CA PRO A 205 -11.66 5.14 -0.65
C PRO A 205 -10.93 5.72 0.54
N ILE A 206 -11.57 6.70 1.15
CA ILE A 206 -11.03 7.35 2.34
C ILE A 206 -10.91 6.31 3.43
N VAL A 207 -9.70 6.17 3.94
CA VAL A 207 -9.41 5.25 5.05
C VAL A 207 -9.56 5.95 6.41
N ALA A 208 -9.60 7.28 6.42
CA ALA A 208 -9.67 8.11 7.62
C ALA A 208 -10.27 9.49 7.32
N PHE A 209 -11.17 9.96 8.19
CA PHE A 209 -11.67 11.32 8.13
C PHE A 209 -10.69 12.30 8.80
N GLU A 210 -10.13 13.20 8.01
CA GLU A 210 -9.36 14.34 8.49
C GLU A 210 -10.26 15.48 8.95
N VAL A 211 -9.91 16.10 10.09
CA VAL A 211 -10.50 17.36 10.56
C VAL A 211 -10.28 18.44 9.52
N ASP A 212 -11.30 19.28 9.32
CA ASP A 212 -11.39 20.30 8.26
C ASP A 212 -11.48 19.73 6.84
N GLY A 213 -11.47 18.40 6.67
CA GLY A 213 -11.73 17.72 5.41
C GLY A 213 -13.21 17.83 5.01
N THR A 214 -13.45 18.04 3.70
CA THR A 214 -14.79 17.98 3.11
C THR A 214 -14.94 16.72 2.28
N TYR A 215 -16.11 16.12 2.36
CA TYR A 215 -16.43 14.80 1.85
C TYR A 215 -17.79 14.79 1.16
N VAL A 216 -17.97 13.90 0.19
CA VAL A 216 -19.26 13.61 -0.45
C VAL A 216 -19.61 12.16 -0.18
N ASP A 217 -20.80 11.90 0.37
CA ASP A 217 -21.42 10.57 0.37
C ASP A 217 -21.98 10.32 -1.04
N THR A 218 -21.33 9.43 -1.78
CA THR A 218 -21.68 9.06 -3.16
C THR A 218 -23.02 8.33 -3.28
N ARG A 219 -23.60 7.82 -2.19
CA ARG A 219 -24.92 7.16 -2.19
C ARG A 219 -26.05 8.17 -2.21
N THR A 220 -25.85 9.32 -1.56
CA THR A 220 -26.86 10.36 -1.36
C THR A 220 -26.52 11.68 -2.05
N ASP A 221 -25.29 11.83 -2.56
CA ASP A 221 -24.67 13.07 -3.04
C ASP A 221 -24.63 14.19 -1.98
N GLU A 222 -24.79 13.84 -0.70
CA GLU A 222 -24.71 14.78 0.41
C GLU A 222 -23.24 15.12 0.71
N ARG A 223 -22.97 16.40 0.94
CA ARG A 223 -21.64 16.86 1.36
C ARG A 223 -21.56 16.95 2.87
N PHE A 224 -20.41 16.62 3.45
CA PHE A 224 -20.16 16.90 4.86
C PHE A 224 -18.72 17.34 5.11
N ALA A 225 -18.54 18.29 6.02
CA ALA A 225 -17.24 18.72 6.50
C ALA A 225 -17.00 18.18 7.91
N VAL A 226 -15.82 17.63 8.17
CA VAL A 226 -15.44 17.12 9.48
C VAL A 226 -14.98 18.28 10.34
N VAL A 227 -15.72 18.57 11.41
CA VAL A 227 -15.46 19.72 12.28
C VAL A 227 -14.50 19.36 13.40
N GLU A 228 -14.69 18.18 14.00
CA GLU A 228 -13.93 17.76 15.15
C GLU A 228 -13.95 16.25 15.27
N ARG A 229 -12.84 15.67 15.71
CA ARG A 229 -12.78 14.28 16.13
C ARG A 229 -13.15 14.17 17.61
N LEU A 230 -14.16 13.38 17.92
CA LEU A 230 -14.75 13.29 19.27
C LEU A 230 -14.12 12.20 20.14
N SER A 231 -13.45 11.23 19.52
CA SER A 231 -12.72 10.18 20.23
C SER A 231 -11.23 10.16 19.84
N ASN A 232 -10.46 9.40 20.61
CA ASN A 232 -9.08 9.06 20.27
C ASN A 232 -8.87 7.59 20.63
N ASN A 233 -9.66 6.75 19.97
CA ASN A 233 -9.72 5.33 20.25
C ASN A 233 -8.41 4.68 19.81
N ARG A 234 -7.81 3.86 20.68
CA ARG A 234 -6.55 3.17 20.39
C ARG A 234 -6.73 1.83 19.69
N THR A 235 -7.96 1.33 19.59
CA THR A 235 -8.28 -0.02 19.11
C THR A 235 -9.58 -0.05 18.31
N ASP A 236 -10.12 1.11 17.96
CA ASP A 236 -11.45 1.23 17.35
C ASP A 236 -11.51 2.48 16.47
N VAL A 237 -12.46 2.53 15.55
CA VAL A 237 -12.70 3.68 14.68
C VAL A 237 -13.13 4.88 15.52
N ASP A 238 -12.72 6.07 15.09
CA ASP A 238 -13.08 7.29 15.80
C ASP A 238 -14.49 7.79 15.45
N SER A 239 -15.12 8.47 16.40
CA SER A 239 -16.34 9.24 16.18
C SER A 239 -16.01 10.68 15.79
N TYR A 240 -16.85 11.27 14.94
CA TYR A 240 -16.61 12.60 14.38
C TYR A 240 -17.84 13.49 14.52
N ARG A 241 -17.61 14.76 14.83
CA ARG A 241 -18.59 15.82 14.64
C ARG A 241 -18.43 16.33 13.22
N ILE A 242 -19.51 16.27 12.46
CA ILE A 242 -19.56 16.76 11.10
C ILE A 242 -20.56 17.90 10.94
N ARG A 243 -20.39 18.67 9.88
CA ARG A 243 -21.38 19.59 9.34
C ARG A 243 -21.85 19.06 8.01
N ARG A 244 -23.09 18.58 7.94
CA ARG A 244 -23.71 18.05 6.71
C ARG A 244 -24.42 19.16 5.95
N PHE A 245 -24.26 19.16 4.64
CA PHE A 245 -24.92 20.04 3.69
C PHE A 245 -25.84 19.19 2.81
N PRO A 246 -27.06 19.67 2.51
CA PRO A 246 -27.93 18.96 1.58
C PRO A 246 -27.25 18.81 0.23
N ALA A 247 -27.62 17.76 -0.53
CA ALA A 247 -27.22 17.64 -1.93
C ALA A 247 -27.59 18.94 -2.67
N ASP A 248 -26.72 19.43 -3.55
CA ASP A 248 -27.03 20.60 -4.36
C ASP A 248 -28.26 20.25 -5.21
N ASP A 249 -29.42 20.78 -4.84
CA ASP A 249 -30.61 20.72 -5.68
C ASP A 249 -30.28 21.54 -6.93
N ASP A 250 -29.92 20.85 -8.00
CA ASP A 250 -29.67 21.40 -9.35
C ASP A 250 -30.99 21.87 -10.00
N THR A 251 -31.87 22.51 -9.22
CA THR A 251 -33.08 23.16 -9.69
C THR A 251 -32.87 24.67 -9.65
N GLY A 252 -32.53 25.20 -10.83
CA GLY A 252 -32.37 26.62 -11.12
C GLY A 252 -33.42 27.47 -10.44
N SER A 253 -33.01 28.18 -9.40
CA SER A 253 -33.82 29.19 -8.74
C SER A 253 -33.16 30.55 -8.97
N ALA A 254 -33.94 31.43 -9.58
CA ALA A 254 -33.61 32.77 -10.05
C ALA A 254 -32.92 33.66 -8.97
N PRO A 255 -32.19 34.71 -9.38
CA PRO A 255 -31.49 35.57 -8.45
C PRO A 255 -32.50 36.50 -7.75
N GLY A 256 -32.81 36.20 -6.50
CA GLY A 256 -33.59 37.10 -5.66
C GLY A 256 -33.86 36.55 -4.27
N THR A 257 -33.42 37.35 -3.30
CA THR A 257 -33.79 37.41 -1.87
C THR A 257 -33.12 36.43 -0.90
N ASP A 258 -32.26 37.01 -0.03
CA ASP A 258 -31.85 36.53 1.30
C ASP A 258 -31.48 35.04 1.45
N ARG A 259 -30.32 34.66 0.87
CA ARG A 259 -29.57 33.47 1.30
C ARG A 259 -28.59 33.87 2.40
N THR A 260 -29.04 33.91 3.65
CA THR A 260 -28.14 34.07 4.83
C THR A 260 -28.11 32.83 5.73
N ASP A 261 -28.88 31.77 5.43
CA ASP A 261 -28.89 30.52 6.22
C ASP A 261 -28.42 29.26 5.44
N ASP A 262 -28.14 29.37 4.13
CA ASP A 262 -27.65 28.24 3.30
C ASP A 262 -26.20 27.81 3.64
N ASP A 263 -25.47 28.61 4.44
CA ASP A 263 -24.10 28.32 4.91
C ASP A 263 -24.06 27.55 6.25
N ARG A 264 -25.22 27.30 6.89
CA ARG A 264 -25.30 26.65 8.22
C ARG A 264 -25.71 25.19 8.11
N GLY A 265 -24.90 24.40 7.43
CA GLY A 265 -25.06 22.94 7.39
C GLY A 265 -25.36 22.35 8.78
N ARG A 266 -26.16 21.28 8.81
CA ARG A 266 -26.59 20.63 10.05
C ARG A 266 -25.39 19.99 10.74
N VAL A 267 -25.15 20.36 11.99
CA VAL A 267 -24.11 19.72 12.81
C VAL A 267 -24.66 18.45 13.45
N GLU A 268 -23.95 17.35 13.27
CA GLU A 268 -24.31 16.06 13.85
C GLU A 268 -23.05 15.23 14.17
N THR A 269 -23.26 14.11 14.85
CA THR A 269 -22.20 13.16 15.19
C THR A 269 -22.35 11.92 14.32
N ILE A 270 -21.25 11.50 13.68
CA ILE A 270 -21.11 10.19 13.08
C ILE A 270 -20.39 9.28 14.09
N ASP A 271 -21.00 8.16 14.43
CA ASP A 271 -20.45 7.14 15.32
C ASP A 271 -19.48 6.21 14.57
N PRO A 272 -18.64 5.43 15.29
CA PRO A 272 -17.64 4.56 14.68
C PRO A 272 -18.20 3.56 13.66
N GLY A 273 -19.37 2.99 13.90
CA GLY A 273 -19.98 2.00 13.01
C GLY A 273 -20.39 2.63 11.68
N THR A 274 -21.01 3.83 11.74
CA THR A 274 -21.33 4.59 10.52
C THR A 274 -20.06 4.97 9.74
N VAL A 275 -18.95 5.32 10.41
CA VAL A 275 -17.67 5.58 9.72
C VAL A 275 -17.18 4.32 9.03
N ALA A 276 -17.16 3.18 9.73
CA ALA A 276 -16.68 1.92 9.19
C ALA A 276 -17.51 1.46 7.98
N GLU A 277 -18.83 1.59 8.05
CA GLU A 277 -19.77 1.35 6.95
C GLU A 277 -19.42 2.22 5.73
N LEU A 278 -19.30 3.54 5.93
CA LEU A 278 -18.98 4.49 4.86
C LEU A 278 -17.65 4.18 4.16
N VAL A 279 -16.63 3.74 4.91
CA VAL A 279 -15.33 3.34 4.36
C VAL A 279 -15.42 2.01 3.63
N LEU A 280 -16.07 1.00 4.22
CA LEU A 280 -16.22 -0.33 3.64
C LEU A 280 -17.04 -0.33 2.35
N GLU A 281 -18.14 0.43 2.33
CA GLU A 281 -18.98 0.60 1.15
C GLU A 281 -18.32 1.47 0.08
N ARG A 282 -17.15 2.06 0.38
CA ARG A 282 -16.46 3.01 -0.50
C ARG A 282 -17.37 4.19 -0.86
N ALA A 283 -18.26 4.53 0.07
CA ALA A 283 -19.36 5.45 -0.15
C ALA A 283 -18.91 6.91 -0.05
N VAL A 284 -17.67 7.20 0.35
CA VAL A 284 -17.21 8.56 0.59
C VAL A 284 -16.01 8.92 -0.27
N ARG A 285 -16.03 10.11 -0.84
CA ARG A 285 -14.89 10.72 -1.55
C ARG A 285 -14.53 12.07 -0.94
N ARG A 286 -13.23 12.36 -0.84
CA ARG A 286 -12.75 13.66 -0.36
C ARG A 286 -12.89 14.68 -1.47
N VAL A 287 -13.38 15.86 -1.13
CA VAL A 287 -13.46 17.02 -2.02
C VAL A 287 -12.41 18.02 -1.58
N ALA A 288 -11.60 18.49 -2.54
CA ALA A 288 -10.55 19.48 -2.34
C ALA A 288 -11.13 20.85 -1.99
#